data_AF-A0A3M9MNJ5-F1
#
_entry.id   AF-A0A3M9MNJ5-F1
#
_cell.length_a   1.000
_cell.length_b   1.000
_cell.length_c   1.000
_cell.angle_alpha   90.00
_cell.angle_beta   90.00
_cell.angle_gamma   90.00
#
_symmetry.space_group_name_H-M   'P 1'
#
loop_
_entity.id
_entity.type
_entity.pdbx_description
1 polymer ?
#
loop_
_entity_poly.entity_id
_entity_poly.type
_entity_poly.pdbx_seq_one_letter_code
_entity_poly.pdbx_strand_id
1 'polypeptide(L)'
;MNYVRTVAGLRNALSAPKQVQTNTNREVTFRGLAFGASLREAKRLLGKPEFHVHQDLDVVGHEVLFYFSSVGSAKVTQCLHFLHGKFILCQNIVKTPKPSRCHAIIKSVLEKYNLLHEAQETFDLENMFPVCDAGQNRIEMHYAFDLTFTYATGDPQVLPMVQKVQAVEKSRGPLWRNVFQEQVRYV
;
A
#
# COMPACT_ATOMS: atom_id res chain seq x y z
N MET A 1 -13.62 -3.19 -1.83
CA MET A 1 -12.22 -3.55 -2.14
C MET A 1 -11.37 -2.92 -1.04
N ASN A 2 -10.85 -3.71 -0.10
CA ASN A 2 -10.18 -3.23 1.11
C ASN A 2 -8.70 -2.95 0.80
N TYR A 3 -8.40 -1.77 0.26
CA TYR A 3 -7.04 -1.27 0.18
C TYR A 3 -6.94 0.08 0.87
N VAL A 4 -5.74 0.44 1.28
CA VAL A 4 -5.45 1.66 2.04
C VAL A 4 -5.68 2.89 1.14
N ARG A 5 -6.65 3.72 1.52
CA ARG A 5 -7.05 4.94 0.76
C ARG A 5 -6.97 6.21 1.58
N THR A 6 -7.10 6.08 2.89
CA THR A 6 -7.20 7.23 3.78
C THR A 6 -5.84 7.56 4.39
N VAL A 7 -5.66 8.81 4.77
CA VAL A 7 -4.50 9.26 5.57
C VAL A 7 -4.29 8.36 6.78
N ALA A 8 -5.35 8.08 7.53
CA ALA A 8 -5.30 7.21 8.71
C ALA A 8 -4.88 5.78 8.34
N GLY A 9 -5.40 5.23 7.24
CA GLY A 9 -5.00 3.92 6.75
C GLY A 9 -3.52 3.85 6.37
N LEU A 10 -3.00 4.86 5.65
CA LEU A 10 -1.59 4.94 5.28
C LEU A 10 -0.71 5.06 6.51
N ARG A 11 -1.05 5.95 7.43
CA ARG A 11 -0.30 6.11 8.69
C ARG A 11 -0.28 4.82 9.49
N ASN A 12 -1.41 4.13 9.60
CA ASN A 12 -1.47 2.86 10.31
C ASN A 12 -0.61 1.78 9.63
N ALA A 13 -0.69 1.65 8.30
CA ALA A 13 0.09 0.66 7.55
C ALA A 13 1.60 0.96 7.55
N LEU A 14 2.00 2.24 7.64
CA LEU A 14 3.40 2.66 7.68
C LEU A 14 3.97 2.68 9.10
N SER A 15 3.15 2.85 10.13
CA SER A 15 3.60 2.84 11.52
C SER A 15 4.16 1.46 11.87
N ALA A 16 5.37 1.44 12.42
CA ALA A 16 5.97 0.19 12.88
C ALA A 16 5.16 -0.41 14.06
N PRO A 17 4.92 -1.73 14.07
CA PRO A 17 4.46 -2.43 15.26
C PRO A 17 5.38 -2.18 16.46
N LYS A 18 4.84 -2.25 17.68
CA LYS A 18 5.60 -1.98 18.92
C LYS A 18 6.80 -2.92 19.13
N GLN A 19 6.80 -4.09 18.48
CA GLN A 19 7.87 -5.07 18.52
C GLN A 19 8.12 -5.57 17.10
N VAL A 20 9.09 -4.97 16.42
CA VAL A 20 9.64 -5.51 15.17
C VAL A 20 11.12 -5.74 15.39
N GLN A 21 11.57 -6.98 15.18
CA GLN A 21 12.98 -7.32 15.18
C GLN A 21 13.36 -7.75 13.77
N THR A 22 14.53 -7.34 13.31
CA THR A 22 15.09 -7.82 12.04
C THR A 22 15.27 -9.33 12.13
N ASN A 23 14.63 -10.05 11.21
CA ASN A 23 14.65 -11.52 11.16
C ASN A 23 15.16 -12.06 9.82
N THR A 24 15.43 -11.20 8.84
CA THR A 24 16.08 -11.60 7.59
C THR A 24 17.25 -10.67 7.22
N ASN A 25 18.28 -11.26 6.61
CA ASN A 25 19.40 -10.52 6.02
C ASN A 25 19.14 -10.11 4.56
N ARG A 26 18.02 -10.58 3.96
CA ARG A 26 17.62 -10.22 2.60
C ARG A 26 16.79 -8.94 2.63
N GLU A 27 17.06 -8.03 1.70
CA GLU A 27 16.26 -6.82 1.52
C GLU A 27 14.80 -7.17 1.17
N VAL A 28 13.86 -6.58 1.92
CA VAL A 28 12.44 -6.74 1.66
C VAL A 28 12.05 -5.91 0.45
N THR A 29 11.70 -6.59 -0.62
CA THR A 29 11.29 -5.99 -1.90
C THR A 29 9.98 -6.62 -2.40
N PHE A 30 9.17 -5.82 -3.12
CA PHE A 30 7.98 -6.35 -3.79
C PHE A 30 8.31 -6.75 -5.22
N ARG A 31 8.41 -8.06 -5.51
CA ARG A 31 8.76 -8.59 -6.85
C ARG A 31 10.03 -7.94 -7.46
N GLY A 32 11.02 -7.64 -6.62
CA GLY A 32 12.26 -6.97 -7.03
C GLY A 32 12.19 -5.44 -7.05
N LEU A 33 11.03 -4.84 -6.79
CA LEU A 33 10.89 -3.40 -6.60
C LEU A 33 11.29 -3.03 -5.16
N ALA A 34 12.38 -2.28 -5.02
CA ALA A 34 12.85 -1.73 -3.76
C ALA A 34 12.05 -0.49 -3.34
N PHE A 35 11.95 -0.25 -2.03
CA PHE A 35 11.36 0.98 -1.50
C PHE A 35 12.15 2.22 -1.96
N GLY A 36 11.47 3.33 -2.18
CA GLY A 36 12.06 4.54 -2.78
C GLY A 36 12.21 4.49 -4.31
N ALA A 37 11.89 3.37 -4.96
CA ALA A 37 11.86 3.30 -6.42
C ALA A 37 10.82 4.26 -7.02
N SER A 38 11.10 4.76 -8.22
CA SER A 38 10.21 5.65 -8.96
C SER A 38 9.04 4.91 -9.63
N LEU A 39 7.99 5.65 -9.97
CA LEU A 39 6.90 5.15 -10.82
C LEU A 39 7.40 4.56 -12.15
N ARG A 40 8.44 5.16 -12.74
CA ARG A 40 9.03 4.68 -14.00
C ARG A 40 9.67 3.31 -13.83
N GLU A 41 10.42 3.12 -12.74
CA GLU A 41 11.06 1.84 -12.43
C GLU A 41 10.03 0.75 -12.15
N ALA A 42 8.97 1.07 -11.40
CA ALA A 42 7.86 0.16 -11.15
C ALA A 42 7.17 -0.27 -12.45
N LYS A 43 6.81 0.67 -13.33
CA LYS A 43 6.18 0.38 -14.62
C LYS A 43 7.11 -0.41 -15.56
N ARG A 44 8.43 -0.16 -15.50
CA ARG A 44 9.43 -0.94 -16.27
C ARG A 44 9.49 -2.39 -15.78
N LEU A 45 9.48 -2.60 -14.47
CA LEU A 45 9.66 -3.92 -13.87
C LEU A 45 8.38 -4.76 -13.89
N LEU A 46 7.23 -4.15 -13.62
CA LEU A 46 5.94 -4.83 -13.44
C LEU A 46 5.02 -4.72 -14.66
N GLY A 47 5.40 -3.89 -15.65
CA GLY A 47 4.59 -3.61 -16.82
C GLY A 47 3.54 -2.51 -16.58
N LYS A 48 2.59 -2.42 -17.52
CA LYS A 48 1.52 -1.42 -17.49
C LYS A 48 0.48 -1.78 -16.41
N PRO A 49 0.16 -0.86 -15.48
CA PRO A 49 -0.90 -1.10 -14.51
C PRO A 49 -2.28 -1.02 -15.17
N GLU A 50 -3.24 -1.78 -14.64
CA GLU A 50 -4.64 -1.73 -15.03
C GLU A 50 -5.27 -0.40 -14.64
N PHE A 51 -4.90 0.13 -13.47
CA PHE A 51 -5.33 1.46 -13.03
C PHE A 51 -4.19 2.25 -12.40
N HIS A 52 -4.19 3.56 -12.63
CA HIS A 52 -3.32 4.53 -11.96
C HIS A 52 -4.21 5.63 -11.40
N VAL A 53 -4.30 5.71 -10.07
CA VAL A 53 -5.12 6.69 -9.36
C VAL A 53 -4.20 7.72 -8.72
N HIS A 54 -4.45 9.00 -8.98
CA HIS A 54 -3.82 10.10 -8.26
C HIS A 54 -4.76 10.49 -7.11
N GLN A 55 -4.32 10.33 -5.87
CA GLN A 55 -5.12 10.56 -4.66
C GLN A 55 -4.72 11.87 -3.96
N ASP A 56 -4.43 12.92 -4.74
CA ASP A 56 -4.15 14.27 -4.22
C ASP A 56 -5.32 14.90 -3.44
N LEU A 57 -6.43 14.20 -3.28
CA LEU A 57 -7.60 14.63 -2.50
C LEU A 57 -7.45 14.38 -1.00
N ASP A 58 -6.70 13.35 -0.59
CA ASP A 58 -6.54 12.99 0.83
C ASP A 58 -5.10 13.16 1.34
N VAL A 59 -4.09 12.77 0.55
CA VAL A 59 -2.66 12.92 0.86
C VAL A 59 -1.95 13.52 -0.34
N VAL A 60 -1.23 14.63 -0.13
CA VAL A 60 -0.53 15.34 -1.22
C VAL A 60 0.54 14.45 -1.84
N GLY A 61 0.54 14.32 -3.16
CA GLY A 61 1.53 13.53 -3.90
C GLY A 61 1.36 12.02 -3.71
N HIS A 62 0.23 11.57 -3.18
CA HIS A 62 -0.08 10.14 -3.07
C HIS A 62 -0.66 9.61 -4.37
N GLU A 63 -0.06 8.55 -4.89
CA GLU A 63 -0.49 7.87 -6.10
C GLU A 63 -0.58 6.37 -5.84
N VAL A 64 -1.51 5.70 -6.52
CA VAL A 64 -1.70 4.26 -6.39
C VAL A 64 -1.76 3.60 -7.76
N LEU A 65 -0.92 2.59 -7.96
CA LEU A 65 -0.98 1.71 -9.11
C LEU A 65 -1.67 0.40 -8.72
N PHE A 66 -2.61 -0.04 -9.55
CA PHE A 66 -3.29 -1.31 -9.39
C PHE A 66 -2.82 -2.28 -10.45
N TYR A 67 -2.42 -3.47 -10.00
CA TYR A 67 -2.14 -4.61 -10.84
C TYR A 67 -3.07 -5.77 -10.51
N PHE A 68 -3.57 -6.46 -11.53
CA PHE A 68 -4.35 -7.68 -11.35
C PHE A 68 -3.62 -8.88 -11.91
N SER A 69 -3.62 -9.96 -11.14
CA SER A 69 -3.04 -11.22 -11.57
C SER A 69 -3.81 -12.38 -10.97
N SER A 70 -3.37 -13.60 -11.26
CA SER A 70 -3.88 -14.81 -10.64
C SER A 70 -2.73 -15.66 -10.12
N VAL A 71 -2.99 -16.37 -9.02
CA VAL A 71 -2.14 -17.44 -8.52
C VAL A 71 -2.99 -18.71 -8.52
N GLY A 72 -2.81 -19.51 -9.58
CA GLY A 72 -3.76 -20.57 -9.92
C GLY A 72 -5.15 -20.00 -10.18
N SER A 73 -6.15 -20.50 -9.46
CA SER A 73 -7.54 -20.02 -9.57
C SER A 73 -7.87 -18.82 -8.67
N ALA A 74 -6.95 -18.38 -7.81
CA ALA A 74 -7.19 -17.26 -6.91
C ALA A 74 -6.85 -15.95 -7.61
N LYS A 75 -7.76 -14.97 -7.53
CA LYS A 75 -7.53 -13.62 -8.04
C LYS A 75 -6.64 -12.87 -7.05
N VAL A 76 -5.68 -12.13 -7.58
CA VAL A 76 -4.72 -11.34 -6.81
C VAL A 76 -4.80 -9.89 -7.25
N THR A 77 -5.00 -9.00 -6.28
CA THR A 77 -4.96 -7.55 -6.48
C THR A 77 -3.73 -7.00 -5.79
N GLN A 78 -2.93 -6.23 -6.51
CA GLN A 78 -1.74 -5.57 -6.00
C GLN A 78 -1.97 -4.07 -6.05
N CYS A 79 -1.84 -3.42 -4.91
CA CYS A 79 -2.00 -1.97 -4.75
C CYS A 79 -0.64 -1.41 -4.34
N LEU A 80 0.07 -0.75 -5.26
CA LEU A 80 1.35 -0.12 -4.99
C LEU A 80 1.13 1.36 -4.75
N HIS A 81 1.51 1.83 -3.56
CA HIS A 81 1.38 3.21 -3.14
C HIS A 81 2.71 3.94 -3.31
N PHE A 82 2.63 5.11 -3.91
CA PHE A 82 3.72 6.03 -4.11
C PHE A 82 3.41 7.34 -3.38
N LEU A 83 4.43 7.94 -2.80
CA LEU A 83 4.35 9.27 -2.20
C LEU A 83 5.44 10.14 -2.82
N HIS A 84 5.05 11.28 -3.41
CA HIS A 84 5.92 12.15 -4.20
C HIS A 84 6.73 11.37 -5.26
N GLY A 85 6.05 10.44 -5.94
CA GLY A 85 6.65 9.60 -6.99
C GLY A 85 7.56 8.48 -6.49
N LYS A 86 7.64 8.21 -5.18
CA LYS A 86 8.50 7.20 -4.56
C LYS A 86 7.69 6.06 -3.96
N PHE A 87 8.08 4.82 -4.22
CA PHE A 87 7.39 3.62 -3.71
C PHE A 87 7.56 3.48 -2.20
N ILE A 88 6.45 3.37 -1.47
CA ILE A 88 6.44 3.37 0.01
C ILE A 88 5.70 2.19 0.64
N LEU A 89 4.72 1.61 -0.06
CA LEU A 89 3.85 0.59 0.48
C LEU A 89 3.25 -0.24 -0.67
N CYS A 90 3.12 -1.55 -0.49
CA CYS A 90 2.34 -2.40 -1.38
C CYS A 90 1.43 -3.33 -0.59
N GLN A 91 0.19 -3.48 -1.04
CA GLN A 91 -0.72 -4.51 -0.55
C GLN A 91 -0.94 -5.55 -1.64
N ASN A 92 -0.54 -6.80 -1.38
CA ASN A 92 -0.79 -7.94 -2.24
C ASN A 92 -1.94 -8.78 -1.65
N ILE A 93 -3.13 -8.64 -2.22
CA ILE A 93 -4.39 -9.17 -1.70
C ILE A 93 -4.81 -10.36 -2.54
N VAL A 94 -4.76 -11.56 -1.95
CA VAL A 94 -5.25 -12.80 -2.55
C VAL A 94 -6.69 -13.01 -2.12
N LYS A 95 -7.61 -13.02 -3.08
CA LYS A 95 -9.06 -13.07 -2.83
C LYS A 95 -9.52 -14.47 -2.47
N THR A 96 -10.14 -14.60 -1.30
CA THR A 96 -10.76 -15.84 -0.77
C THR A 96 -10.00 -17.13 -1.12
N PRO A 97 -8.69 -17.22 -0.80
CA PRO A 97 -7.91 -18.42 -1.08
C PRO A 97 -8.38 -19.59 -0.22
N LYS A 98 -8.31 -20.80 -0.78
CA LYS A 98 -8.47 -22.04 0.00
C LYS A 98 -7.34 -22.16 1.02
N PRO A 99 -7.56 -22.73 2.22
CA PRO A 99 -6.54 -22.84 3.27
C PRO A 99 -5.21 -23.44 2.82
N SER A 100 -5.24 -24.55 2.06
CA SER A 100 -4.03 -25.18 1.52
C SER A 100 -3.22 -24.25 0.60
N ARG A 101 -3.90 -23.35 -0.11
CA ARG A 101 -3.26 -22.35 -0.97
C ARG A 101 -2.73 -21.18 -0.15
N CYS A 102 -3.40 -20.77 0.94
CA CYS A 102 -2.82 -19.81 1.88
C CYS A 102 -1.46 -20.30 2.37
N HIS A 103 -1.43 -21.54 2.87
CA HIS A 103 -0.21 -22.15 3.39
C HIS A 103 0.92 -22.17 2.35
N ALA A 104 0.64 -22.59 1.12
CA ALA A 104 1.64 -22.60 0.03
C ALA A 104 2.16 -21.19 -0.32
N ILE A 105 1.28 -20.18 -0.30
CA ILE A 105 1.68 -18.79 -0.58
C ILE A 105 2.54 -18.25 0.58
N ILE A 106 2.13 -18.48 1.83
CA ILE A 106 2.89 -18.08 3.02
C ILE A 106 4.28 -18.73 3.00
N LYS A 107 4.33 -20.04 2.73
CA LYS A 107 5.57 -20.81 2.60
C LYS A 107 6.50 -20.20 1.55
N SER A 108 5.98 -19.92 0.36
CA SER A 108 6.75 -19.29 -0.72
C SER A 108 7.31 -17.92 -0.36
N VAL A 109 6.54 -17.09 0.39
CA VAL A 109 7.05 -15.80 0.89
C VAL A 109 8.20 -16.00 1.86
N LEU A 110 8.06 -16.90 2.84
CA LEU A 110 9.09 -17.15 3.85
C LEU A 110 10.36 -17.80 3.23
N GLU A 111 10.21 -18.70 2.26
CA GLU A 111 11.32 -19.29 1.49
C GLU A 111 12.14 -18.22 0.77
N LYS A 112 11.47 -17.22 0.16
CA LYS A 112 12.15 -16.08 -0.48
C LYS A 112 13.10 -15.35 0.48
N TYR A 113 12.83 -15.35 1.79
CA TYR A 113 13.64 -14.67 2.80
C TYR A 113 14.52 -15.62 3.64
N ASN A 114 14.64 -16.89 3.23
CA ASN A 114 15.39 -17.94 3.92
C ASN A 114 14.93 -18.15 5.37
N LEU A 115 13.64 -17.95 5.64
CA LEU A 115 13.08 -18.09 6.98
C LEU A 115 12.52 -19.50 7.27
N LEU A 116 12.45 -20.35 6.26
CA LEU A 116 12.04 -21.73 6.41
C LEU A 116 13.26 -22.64 6.45
N HIS A 117 13.44 -23.32 7.58
CA HIS A 117 14.39 -24.42 7.72
C HIS A 117 13.69 -25.77 7.54
N GLU A 118 14.42 -26.75 7.00
CA GLU A 118 13.90 -28.05 6.52
C GLU A 118 13.11 -28.86 7.57
N ALA A 119 13.23 -28.54 8.86
CA ALA A 119 12.59 -29.26 9.97
C ALA A 119 11.26 -28.65 10.47
N GLN A 120 10.71 -27.61 9.82
CA GLN A 120 9.59 -26.81 10.35
C GLN A 120 8.24 -27.00 9.64
N GLU A 121 7.93 -28.21 9.17
CA GLU A 121 6.63 -28.48 8.50
C GLU A 121 5.41 -28.40 9.43
N THR A 122 5.61 -28.33 10.75
CA THR A 122 4.55 -28.32 11.77
C THR A 122 4.28 -26.95 12.40
N PHE A 123 5.01 -25.90 12.03
CA PHE A 123 4.86 -24.59 12.67
C PHE A 123 3.70 -23.80 12.09
N ASP A 124 3.07 -23.02 12.97
CA ASP A 124 2.14 -21.97 12.59
C ASP A 124 2.93 -20.86 11.88
N LEU A 125 3.08 -21.00 10.55
CA LEU A 125 3.85 -20.11 9.68
C LEU A 125 3.39 -18.65 9.78
N GLU A 126 2.15 -18.41 10.21
CA GLU A 126 1.57 -17.09 10.39
C GLU A 126 2.31 -16.29 11.49
N ASN A 127 2.81 -16.97 12.52
CA ASN A 127 3.56 -16.36 13.62
C ASN A 127 4.98 -15.93 13.24
N MET A 128 5.43 -16.26 12.02
CA MET A 128 6.73 -15.81 11.51
C MET A 128 6.66 -14.39 10.93
N PHE A 129 5.48 -13.78 10.90
CA PHE A 129 5.28 -12.39 10.48
C PHE A 129 5.26 -11.44 11.70
N PRO A 130 5.77 -10.20 11.55
CA PRO A 130 6.29 -9.62 10.32
C PRO A 130 7.68 -10.13 9.93
N VAL A 131 7.93 -10.25 8.62
CA VAL A 131 9.30 -10.40 8.09
C VAL A 131 9.90 -9.00 8.02
N CYS A 132 11.07 -8.77 8.62
CA CYS A 132 11.70 -7.46 8.68
C CYS A 132 13.19 -7.52 8.34
N ASP A 133 13.65 -6.64 7.46
CA ASP A 133 15.06 -6.50 7.09
C ASP A 133 15.83 -5.50 7.98
N ALA A 134 17.11 -5.28 7.66
CA ALA A 134 17.96 -4.33 8.38
C ALA A 134 17.55 -2.86 8.20
N GLY A 135 16.88 -2.54 7.10
CA GLY A 135 16.35 -1.20 6.80
C GLY A 135 15.00 -0.93 7.46
N GLN A 136 14.52 -1.83 8.32
CA GLN A 136 13.18 -1.81 8.93
C GLN A 136 12.03 -1.90 7.91
N ASN A 137 12.34 -2.28 6.66
CA ASN A 137 11.31 -2.62 5.71
C ASN A 137 10.71 -3.96 6.11
N ARG A 138 9.40 -4.09 5.94
CA ARG A 138 8.69 -5.25 6.48
C ARG A 138 7.59 -5.77 5.59
N ILE A 139 7.25 -7.03 5.83
CA ILE A 139 6.09 -7.71 5.29
C ILE A 139 5.23 -8.11 6.48
N GLU A 140 4.01 -7.59 6.52
CA GLU A 140 2.98 -8.00 7.46
C GLU A 140 1.99 -8.91 6.75
N MET A 141 1.46 -9.90 7.48
CA MET A 141 0.44 -10.80 6.98
C MET A 141 -0.86 -10.56 7.75
N HIS A 142 -1.97 -10.44 7.03
CA HIS A 142 -3.30 -10.44 7.61
C HIS A 142 -4.17 -11.45 6.90
N TYR A 143 -4.83 -12.30 7.67
CA TYR A 143 -5.80 -13.25 7.17
C TYR A 143 -7.12 -13.10 7.92
N ALA A 144 -8.17 -12.73 7.20
CA ALA A 144 -9.54 -12.68 7.73
C ALA A 144 -10.48 -13.38 6.74
N PHE A 145 -10.75 -12.73 5.60
CA PHE A 145 -11.43 -13.34 4.45
C PHE A 145 -10.49 -13.45 3.23
N ASP A 146 -9.68 -12.42 3.04
CA ASP A 146 -8.60 -12.40 2.05
C ASP A 146 -7.28 -12.59 2.77
N LEU A 147 -6.31 -13.21 2.09
CA LEU A 147 -4.92 -13.23 2.54
C LEU A 147 -4.23 -12.00 1.98
N THR A 148 -3.76 -11.12 2.86
CA THR A 148 -3.10 -9.87 2.47
C THR A 148 -1.68 -9.85 3.01
N PHE A 149 -0.72 -9.62 2.11
CA PHE A 149 0.64 -9.26 2.47
C PHE A 149 0.83 -7.76 2.27
N THR A 150 1.17 -7.05 3.34
CA THR A 150 1.47 -5.62 3.33
C THR A 150 2.97 -5.44 3.40
N TYR A 151 3.57 -4.95 2.33
CA TYR A 151 4.97 -4.57 2.25
C TYR A 151 5.08 -3.10 2.59
N ALA A 152 5.76 -2.72 3.66
CA ALA A 152 5.89 -1.33 4.12
C ALA A 152 7.36 -0.92 4.27
N THR A 153 7.68 0.30 3.84
CA THR A 153 9.01 0.89 4.02
C THR A 153 9.34 1.12 5.50
N GLY A 154 10.61 0.98 5.84
CA GLY A 154 11.18 1.36 7.14
C GLY A 154 11.72 2.79 7.19
N ASP A 155 11.67 3.54 6.09
CA ASP A 155 12.23 4.90 6.01
C ASP A 155 11.51 5.86 6.99
N PRO A 156 12.22 6.39 8.00
CA PRO A 156 11.63 7.26 9.01
C PRO A 156 11.16 8.61 8.44
N GLN A 157 11.60 9.01 7.25
CA GLN A 157 11.19 10.25 6.61
C GLN A 157 9.81 10.16 5.97
N VAL A 158 9.34 8.96 5.63
CA VAL A 158 8.09 8.78 4.87
C VAL A 158 6.85 9.06 5.74
N LEU A 159 6.79 8.54 6.98
CA LEU A 159 5.61 8.69 7.83
C LEU A 159 5.27 10.16 8.16
N PRO A 160 6.25 11.05 8.45
CA PRO A 160 6.01 12.50 8.59
C PRO A 160 5.45 13.19 7.35
N MET A 161 5.72 12.65 6.14
CA MET A 161 5.21 13.20 4.88
C MET A 161 3.74 12.82 4.61
N VAL A 162 3.21 11.80 5.28
CA VAL A 162 1.79 11.43 5.20
C VAL A 162 0.95 12.43 6.01
N GLN A 163 0.69 13.57 5.38
CA GLN A 163 -0.11 14.66 5.90
C GLN A 163 -1.41 14.76 5.12
N LYS A 164 -2.51 15.02 5.84
CA LYS A 164 -3.80 15.27 5.21
C LYS A 164 -3.71 16.55 4.39
N VAL A 165 -4.28 16.54 3.20
CA VAL A 165 -4.49 17.78 2.42
C VAL A 165 -5.28 18.74 3.32
N GLN A 166 -4.69 19.89 3.66
CA GLN A 166 -5.46 20.96 4.26
C GLN A 166 -6.48 21.39 3.22
N ALA A 167 -7.76 21.12 3.47
CA ALA A 167 -8.81 21.67 2.66
C ALA A 167 -8.63 23.19 2.73
N VAL A 168 -8.15 23.79 1.64
CA VAL A 168 -8.25 25.23 1.47
C VAL A 168 -9.74 25.49 1.50
N GLU A 169 -10.25 25.95 2.65
CA GLU A 169 -11.55 26.58 2.70
C GLU A 169 -11.49 27.65 1.62
N LYS A 170 -12.22 27.42 0.52
CA LYS A 170 -12.61 28.51 -0.35
C LYS A 170 -13.45 29.40 0.55
N SER A 171 -12.79 30.34 1.23
CA SER A 171 -13.40 31.51 1.82
C SER A 171 -14.09 32.23 0.68
N ARG A 172 -15.34 31.84 0.42
CA ARG A 172 -16.29 32.63 -0.33
C ARG A 172 -16.47 33.88 0.50
N GLY A 173 -15.68 34.91 0.22
CA GLY A 173 -15.98 36.25 0.69
C GLY A 173 -17.37 36.64 0.17
N PRO A 174 -18.33 37.02 1.01
CA PRO A 174 -19.56 37.66 0.55
C PRO A 174 -19.28 39.16 0.54
N LEU A 175 -18.72 39.68 -0.55
CA LEU A 175 -18.48 41.12 -0.69
C LEU A 175 -18.82 41.64 -2.09
N TRP A 176 -19.89 41.12 -2.68
CA TRP A 176 -20.59 41.74 -3.81
C TRP A 176 -22.10 41.49 -3.68
N ARG A 177 -22.71 42.07 -2.64
CA ARG A 177 -24.11 42.50 -2.72
C ARG A 177 -24.09 43.95 -3.22
N ASN A 178 -24.95 44.23 -4.19
CA ASN A 178 -25.28 45.55 -4.76
C ASN A 178 -24.34 46.03 -5.87
N VAL A 179 -24.59 45.61 -7.12
CA VAL A 179 -24.93 46.50 -8.26
C VAL A 179 -25.68 45.64 -9.30
N PHE A 180 -26.68 46.24 -9.96
CA PHE A 180 -27.55 45.70 -11.03
C PHE A 180 -28.84 44.98 -10.60
N GLN A 181 -29.75 45.78 -10.03
CA GLN A 181 -31.13 45.76 -10.51
C GLN A 181 -31.16 46.52 -11.84
N GLU A 182 -31.54 45.87 -12.95
CA GLU A 182 -32.30 46.58 -13.98
C GLU A 182 -33.25 45.62 -14.73
N GLN A 183 -34.51 45.99 -14.58
CA GLN A 183 -35.76 45.64 -15.25
C GLN A 183 -35.69 44.84 -16.57
N VAL A 184 -36.50 43.77 -16.67
CA VAL A 184 -37.19 43.46 -17.93
C VAL A 184 -38.65 43.09 -17.63
N ARG A 185 -39.55 43.85 -18.26
CA ARG A 185 -41.02 43.75 -18.24
C ARG A 185 -41.50 42.54 -19.05
N TYR A 186 -42.64 42.00 -18.64
CA TYR A 186 -43.45 41.08 -19.43
C TYR A 186 -43.98 41.74 -20.71
N VAL A 187 -43.93 41.00 -21.83
CA VAL A 187 -44.94 40.99 -22.90
C VAL A 187 -45.12 39.54 -23.32
#